data_AF-A0A453GR95-F1
#
_entry.id   AF-A0A453GR95-F1
#
_cell.length_a   1.000
_cell.length_b   1.000
_cell.length_c   1.000
_cell.angle_alpha   90.00
_cell.angle_beta   90.00
_cell.angle_gamma   90.00
#
_symmetry.space_group_name_H-M   'P 1'
#
loop_
_entity.id
_entity.type
_entity.pdbx_description
1 polymer ?
#
loop_
_entity_poly.entity_id
_entity_poly.type
_entity_poly.pdbx_seq_one_letter_code
_entity_poly.pdbx_strand_id
1 'polypeptide(L)'
;MGTEVSTRTGEKSQKVPVSQMVRTDPRDPSGRLHTYWQGQSSNPEKKSDLVSVRNKLRSRRNPKDAGDSSSHHELLTEIDSNLHPGLFDIVKNCTYVGVANEVFALIQHNTLLYLVNVVTVR
;
A
#
# COMPACT_ATOMS: atom_id res chain seq x y z
N MET A 1 -0.05 -46.72 -33.41
CA MET A 1 -1.45 -47.04 -33.08
C MET A 1 -1.71 -46.45 -31.68
N GLY A 2 -2.47 -45.39 -31.45
CA GLY A 2 -3.35 -44.63 -32.33
C GLY A 2 -3.25 -43.12 -32.08
N THR A 3 -3.47 -42.40 -33.16
CA THR A 3 -4.02 -41.04 -33.26
C THR A 3 -5.33 -40.95 -32.46
N GLU A 4 -5.70 -39.78 -31.93
CA GLU A 4 -6.72 -38.97 -32.59
C GLU A 4 -6.72 -37.52 -32.07
N VAL A 5 -6.44 -36.61 -33.01
CA VAL A 5 -6.89 -35.22 -32.99
C VAL A 5 -8.39 -35.23 -33.31
N SER A 6 -9.20 -34.50 -32.54
CA SER A 6 -10.57 -34.20 -32.97
C SER A 6 -10.92 -32.75 -32.64
N THR A 7 -10.72 -31.90 -33.65
CA THR A 7 -11.35 -30.60 -33.79
C THR A 7 -12.87 -30.78 -33.97
N ARG A 8 -13.68 -30.06 -33.19
CA ARG A 8 -15.07 -29.75 -33.57
C ARG A 8 -15.37 -28.27 -33.39
N THR A 9 -15.32 -27.57 -34.51
CA THR A 9 -16.00 -26.32 -34.80
C THR A 9 -17.51 -26.48 -34.64
N GLY A 10 -18.14 -25.57 -33.91
CA GLY A 10 -19.59 -25.49 -33.75
C GLY A 10 -19.99 -24.09 -33.34
N GLU A 11 -20.11 -23.20 -34.33
CA GLU A 11 -20.65 -21.85 -34.15
C GLU A 11 -22.11 -21.93 -33.73
N LYS A 12 -22.43 -21.42 -32.54
CA LYS A 12 -23.80 -21.04 -32.17
C LYS A 12 -23.79 -19.58 -31.75
N SER A 13 -24.12 -18.71 -32.68
CA SER A 13 -24.40 -17.30 -32.42
C SER A 13 -25.71 -17.19 -31.64
N GLN A 14 -25.64 -17.23 -30.31
CA GLN A 14 -26.78 -16.96 -29.45
C GLN A 14 -26.81 -15.46 -29.14
N LYS A 15 -27.71 -14.76 -29.84
CA LYS A 15 -27.92 -13.31 -29.76
C LYS A 15 -28.17 -12.89 -28.32
N VAL A 16 -27.24 -12.13 -27.74
CA VAL A 16 -27.38 -11.48 -26.43
C VAL A 16 -28.54 -10.48 -26.50
N PRO A 17 -29.55 -10.54 -25.62
CA PRO A 17 -30.52 -9.47 -25.48
C PRO A 17 -29.79 -8.25 -24.91
N VAL A 18 -29.48 -7.29 -25.79
CA VAL A 18 -28.94 -5.99 -25.40
C VAL A 18 -30.06 -5.25 -24.66
N SER A 19 -29.96 -5.24 -23.33
CA SER A 19 -30.83 -4.48 -22.41
C SER A 19 -32.30 -4.94 -22.37
N GLN A 20 -32.58 -6.09 -21.75
CA GLN A 20 -33.91 -6.38 -21.24
C GLN A 20 -34.15 -5.59 -19.94
N MET A 21 -35.02 -4.57 -19.99
CA MET A 21 -35.52 -3.92 -18.78
C MET A 21 -36.38 -4.92 -17.99
N VAL A 22 -35.83 -5.47 -16.92
CA VAL A 22 -36.57 -6.28 -15.95
C VAL A 22 -37.44 -5.34 -15.13
N ARG A 23 -38.77 -5.52 -15.18
CA ARG A 23 -39.71 -4.79 -14.33
C ARG A 23 -39.42 -5.15 -12.87
N THR A 24 -38.97 -4.18 -12.08
CA THR A 24 -38.91 -4.31 -10.62
C THR A 24 -40.33 -4.09 -10.06
N ASP A 25 -41.10 -5.17 -9.90
CA ASP A 25 -42.38 -5.14 -9.19
C ASP A 25 -42.12 -4.83 -7.70
N PRO A 26 -42.90 -3.94 -7.05
CA PRO A 26 -42.81 -3.69 -5.61
C PRO A 26 -42.85 -4.95 -4.72
N ARG A 27 -43.41 -6.06 -5.20
CA ARG A 27 -43.49 -7.33 -4.45
C ARG A 27 -42.24 -8.22 -4.53
N ASP A 28 -41.29 -7.96 -5.42
CA ASP A 28 -40.05 -8.73 -5.51
C ASP A 28 -38.81 -7.83 -5.29
N PRO A 29 -38.22 -7.84 -4.09
CA PRO A 29 -37.06 -7.01 -3.76
C PRO A 29 -35.73 -7.55 -4.33
N SER A 30 -35.74 -8.72 -4.98
CA SER A 30 -34.55 -9.39 -5.51
C SER A 30 -33.89 -8.52 -6.59
N GLY A 31 -32.65 -8.09 -6.34
CA GLY A 31 -31.87 -7.23 -7.26
C GLY A 31 -31.87 -5.73 -6.91
N ARG A 32 -32.62 -5.30 -5.88
CA ARG A 32 -32.46 -3.96 -5.33
C ARG A 32 -31.32 -3.94 -4.31
N LEU A 33 -30.20 -3.39 -4.75
CA LEU A 33 -29.01 -3.19 -3.91
C LEU A 33 -29.33 -2.42 -2.61
N HIS A 34 -30.31 -1.50 -2.66
CA HIS A 34 -30.79 -0.73 -1.50
C HIS A 34 -31.40 -1.58 -0.37
N THR A 35 -31.94 -2.77 -0.66
CA THR A 35 -32.56 -3.64 0.35
C THR A 35 -31.51 -4.29 1.27
N TYR A 36 -30.32 -4.55 0.72
CA TYR A 36 -29.18 -5.10 1.46
C TYR A 36 -28.37 -4.02 2.19
N TRP A 37 -28.68 -2.74 1.95
CA TRP A 37 -28.03 -1.60 2.60
C TRP A 37 -28.75 -1.20 3.88
N GLN A 38 -28.87 -2.13 4.83
CA GLN A 38 -29.35 -1.83 6.18
C GLN A 38 -28.25 -1.07 6.96
N GLY A 39 -28.16 0.24 6.73
CA GLY A 39 -27.14 1.06 7.40
C GLY A 39 -27.36 2.57 7.37
N GLN A 40 -28.44 3.09 6.78
CA GLN A 40 -28.79 4.50 6.93
C GLN A 40 -30.28 4.61 7.22
N SER A 41 -30.60 4.98 8.45
CA SER A 41 -31.94 5.40 8.83
C SER A 41 -32.35 6.58 7.95
N SER A 42 -33.46 6.41 7.25
CA SER A 42 -34.15 7.44 6.50
C SER A 42 -34.74 8.46 7.48
N ASN A 43 -34.23 9.69 7.46
CA ASN A 43 -35.00 10.85 7.86
C ASN A 43 -35.09 11.80 6.65
N PRO A 44 -36.27 11.98 6.01
CA PRO A 44 -36.38 12.68 4.72
C PRO A 44 -36.30 14.21 4.81
N GLU A 45 -36.02 14.82 5.97
CA GLU A 45 -36.09 16.29 6.15
C GLU A 45 -34.76 17.01 6.39
N LYS A 46 -33.60 16.40 6.12
CA LYS A 46 -32.35 17.16 6.12
C LYS A 46 -31.99 17.55 4.70
N LYS A 47 -32.32 18.80 4.35
CA LYS A 47 -31.75 19.54 3.21
C LYS A 47 -30.32 19.08 3.02
N SER A 48 -30.07 18.34 1.92
CA SER A 48 -28.75 17.86 1.57
C SER A 48 -27.87 19.09 1.38
N ASP A 49 -27.13 19.44 2.41
CA ASP A 49 -26.27 20.60 2.37
C ASP A 49 -25.17 20.28 1.36
N LEU A 50 -25.38 20.72 0.12
CA LEU A 50 -24.47 20.52 -0.99
C LEU A 50 -23.09 21.10 -0.65
N VAL A 51 -23.04 22.08 0.27
CA VAL A 51 -21.81 22.62 0.84
C VAL A 51 -21.08 21.56 1.68
N SER A 52 -21.78 20.83 2.57
CA SER A 52 -21.22 19.71 3.31
C SER A 52 -20.73 18.58 2.40
N VAL A 53 -21.49 18.22 1.35
CA VAL A 53 -21.06 17.21 0.36
C VAL A 53 -19.84 17.69 -0.44
N ARG A 54 -19.84 18.96 -0.87
CA ARG A 54 -18.74 19.60 -1.60
C ARG A 54 -17.49 19.75 -0.74
N ASN A 55 -17.63 20.06 0.54
CA ASN A 55 -16.54 20.13 1.51
C ASN A 55 -15.97 18.74 1.78
N LYS A 56 -16.80 17.69 1.83
CA LYS A 56 -16.35 16.30 1.99
C LYS A 56 -15.62 15.77 0.75
N LEU A 57 -16.09 16.13 -0.45
CA LEU A 57 -15.40 15.85 -1.72
C LEU A 57 -14.10 16.66 -1.89
N ARG A 58 -14.09 17.93 -1.46
CA ARG A 58 -12.90 18.79 -1.49
C ARG A 58 -11.88 18.39 -0.43
N SER A 59 -12.33 17.89 0.73
CA SER A 59 -11.49 17.28 1.76
C SER A 59 -10.78 16.03 1.24
N ARG A 60 -11.49 15.17 0.49
CA ARG A 60 -10.88 14.03 -0.22
C ARG A 60 -9.92 14.43 -1.36
N ARG A 61 -9.98 15.68 -1.83
CA ARG A 61 -9.04 16.23 -2.83
C ARG A 61 -7.93 17.07 -2.19
N ASN A 62 -7.89 17.18 -0.87
CA ASN A 62 -6.81 17.82 -0.15
C ASN A 62 -5.73 16.76 0.13
N PRO A 63 -4.50 16.93 -0.40
CA PRO A 63 -3.39 16.04 -0.10
C PRO A 63 -2.90 16.36 1.31
N LYS A 64 -3.65 15.91 2.32
CA LYS A 64 -3.21 15.92 3.71
C LYS A 64 -3.63 14.62 4.39
N ASP A 65 -3.19 13.51 3.83
CA ASP A 65 -2.64 12.41 4.63
C ASP A 65 -1.25 12.82 5.17
N ALA A 66 -1.16 14.03 5.74
CA ALA A 66 0.03 14.57 6.40
C ALA A 66 -0.04 14.35 7.93
N GLY A 67 -0.92 13.45 8.37
CA GLY A 67 -1.12 13.10 9.77
C GLY A 67 -0.11 12.07 10.27
N ASP A 68 0.43 11.24 9.39
CA ASP A 68 1.34 10.13 9.77
C ASP A 68 2.79 10.36 9.32
N SER A 69 3.07 11.44 8.58
CA SER A 69 4.44 11.76 8.13
C SER A 69 5.25 12.52 9.19
N SER A 70 4.59 13.19 10.14
CA SER A 70 5.29 13.98 11.18
C SER A 70 6.15 13.10 12.08
N SER A 71 5.62 11.98 12.56
CA SER A 71 6.35 11.05 13.44
C SER A 71 7.50 10.37 12.70
N HIS A 72 7.32 9.99 11.44
CA HIS A 72 8.40 9.41 10.63
C HIS A 72 9.51 10.43 10.35
N HIS A 73 9.16 11.67 9.99
CA HIS A 73 10.16 12.72 9.78
C HIS A 73 10.91 13.10 11.06
N GLU A 74 10.23 13.08 12.21
CA GLU A 74 10.85 13.30 13.51
C GLU A 74 11.89 12.21 13.83
N LEU A 75 11.55 10.92 13.64
CA LEU A 75 12.50 9.82 13.84
C LEU A 75 13.70 9.89 12.90
N LEU A 76 13.50 10.23 11.62
CA LEU A 76 14.61 10.41 10.68
C LEU A 76 15.52 11.57 11.12
N THR A 77 14.92 12.68 11.56
CA THR A 77 15.68 13.83 12.04
C THR A 77 16.47 13.46 13.31
N GLU A 78 15.89 12.68 14.21
CA GLU A 78 16.57 12.18 15.40
C GLU A 78 17.76 11.28 15.02
N ILE A 79 17.58 10.34 14.07
CA ILE A 79 18.67 9.48 13.58
C ILE A 79 19.80 10.33 12.98
N ASP A 80 19.46 11.27 12.09
CA ASP A 80 20.44 12.15 11.44
C ASP A 80 21.18 13.02 12.46
N SER A 81 20.50 13.48 13.52
CA SER A 81 21.10 14.29 14.58
C SER A 81 22.04 13.50 15.49
N ASN A 82 21.83 12.19 15.62
CA ASN A 82 22.68 11.30 16.42
C ASN A 82 23.86 10.72 15.60
N LEU A 83 24.01 11.09 14.34
CA LEU A 83 25.08 10.62 13.48
C LEU A 83 26.42 11.25 13.90
N HIS A 84 27.37 10.43 14.37
CA HIS A 84 28.72 10.91 14.65
C HIS A 84 29.53 11.01 13.34
N PRO A 85 29.91 12.22 12.88
CA PRO A 85 30.49 12.40 11.54
C PRO A 85 31.81 11.64 11.34
N GLY A 86 32.66 11.56 12.38
CA GLY A 86 33.92 10.81 12.30
C GLY A 86 33.74 9.29 12.23
N LEU A 87 32.71 8.72 12.88
CA LEU A 87 32.45 7.28 12.82
C LEU A 87 31.76 6.94 11.49
N PHE A 88 30.86 7.81 11.04
CA PHE A 88 30.25 7.71 9.73
C PHE A 88 31.30 7.69 8.61
N ASP A 89 32.30 8.58 8.66
CA ASP A 89 33.40 8.61 7.69
C ASP A 89 34.20 7.29 7.69
N ILE A 90 34.57 6.80 8.88
CA ILE A 90 35.30 5.52 9.02
C ILE A 90 34.50 4.38 8.41
N VAL A 91 33.21 4.21 8.78
CA VAL A 91 32.38 3.11 8.29
C VAL A 91 32.15 3.24 6.78
N LYS A 92 31.91 4.45 6.28
CA LYS A 92 31.66 4.73 4.86
C LYS A 92 32.89 4.45 3.98
N ASN A 93 34.09 4.77 4.46
CA ASN A 93 35.32 4.76 3.66
C ASN A 93 36.31 3.66 4.08
N CYS A 94 35.86 2.65 4.85
CA CYS A 94 36.73 1.55 5.25
C CYS A 94 36.98 0.53 4.13
N THR A 95 38.10 -0.18 4.27
CA THR A 95 38.40 -1.42 3.56
C THR A 95 38.09 -2.59 4.48
N TYR A 96 37.20 -3.49 4.04
CA TYR A 96 36.92 -4.72 4.77
C TYR A 96 38.13 -5.65 4.75
N VAL A 97 38.53 -6.15 5.92
CA VAL A 97 39.69 -7.03 6.07
C VAL A 97 39.26 -8.49 6.26
N GLY A 98 38.28 -8.74 7.14
CA GLY A 98 37.80 -10.09 7.39
C GLY A 98 36.95 -10.22 8.65
N VAL A 99 36.41 -11.41 8.86
CA VAL A 99 35.71 -11.79 10.09
C VAL A 99 36.73 -12.19 11.15
N ALA A 100 36.59 -11.68 12.37
CA ALA A 100 37.40 -12.10 13.51
C ALA A 100 36.72 -13.26 14.27
N ASN A 101 35.41 -13.17 14.49
CA ASN A 101 34.57 -14.22 15.06
C ASN A 101 33.08 -13.96 14.78
N GLU A 102 32.18 -14.68 15.43
CA GLU A 102 30.73 -14.57 15.26
C GLU A 102 30.13 -13.19 15.63
N VAL A 103 30.84 -12.35 16.39
CA VAL A 103 30.38 -11.02 16.83
C VAL A 103 31.18 -9.88 16.20
N PHE A 104 32.43 -10.12 15.80
CA PHE A 104 33.36 -9.06 15.40
C PHE A 104 33.95 -9.26 14.00
N ALA A 105 34.12 -8.14 13.30
CA ALA A 105 34.86 -8.04 12.04
C ALA A 105 35.97 -7.00 12.12
N LEU A 106 36.96 -7.12 11.24
CA LEU A 106 38.05 -6.17 11.08
C LEU A 106 37.82 -5.31 9.84
N ILE A 107 37.93 -3.99 10.04
CA ILE A 107 37.95 -3.01 8.96
C ILE A 107 39.20 -2.15 9.09
N GLN A 108 39.78 -1.74 7.97
CA GLN A 108 40.87 -0.80 7.92
C GLN A 108 40.36 0.54 7.40
N HIS A 109 40.76 1.64 8.04
CA HIS A 109 40.53 2.99 7.51
C HIS A 109 41.85 3.77 7.63
N ASN A 110 42.30 4.35 6.51
CA ASN A 110 43.64 4.95 6.40
C ASN A 110 44.74 3.97 6.85
N THR A 111 45.43 4.30 7.93
CA THR A 111 46.53 3.52 8.52
C THR A 111 46.11 2.77 9.79
N LEU A 112 44.82 2.81 10.15
CA LEU A 112 44.30 2.26 11.40
C LEU A 112 43.45 1.01 11.11
N LEU A 113 43.61 0.00 11.96
CA LEU A 113 42.82 -1.21 11.95
C LEU A 113 41.82 -1.16 13.11
N TYR A 114 40.54 -1.33 12.80
CA TYR A 114 39.44 -1.26 13.75
C TYR A 114 38.77 -2.62 13.90
N LEU A 115 38.44 -2.96 15.15
CA LEU A 115 37.55 -4.06 15.47
C LEU A 115 36.12 -3.52 15.59
N VAL A 116 35.20 -4.10 14.83
CA VAL A 116 33.79 -3.65 14.75
C VAL A 116 32.89 -4.75 15.26
N ASN A 117 32.01 -4.42 16.19
CA ASN A 117 30.93 -5.31 16.62
C ASN A 117 29.83 -5.28 15.56
N VAL A 118 29.69 -6.39 14.81
CA VAL A 118 28.73 -6.49 13.72
C VAL A 118 27.30 -6.76 14.19
N VAL A 119 27.10 -7.08 15.47
CA VAL A 119 25.78 -7.28 16.07
C VAL A 119 25.15 -5.94 16.48
N THR A 120 25.97 -5.00 16.94
CA THR A 120 25.50 -3.70 17.44
C THR A 120 25.52 -2.60 16.39
N VAL A 121 26.29 -2.74 15.30
CA VAL A 121 26.29 -1.77 14.20
C VAL A 121 24.97 -1.92 13.43
N ARG A 122 24.08 -0.94 13.55
CA ARG A 122 22.78 -0.87 12.86
C ARG A 122 22.54 0.55 12.37
#